data_AF-A0A2V9KX98-F1
#
_entry.id   AF-A0A2V9KX98-F1
#
_cell.length_a   1.000
_cell.length_b   1.000
_cell.length_c   1.000
_cell.angle_alpha   90.00
_cell.angle_beta   90.00
_cell.angle_gamma   90.00
#
_symmetry.space_group_name_H-M   'P 1'
#
loop_
_entity.id
_entity.type
_entity.pdbx_description
1 polymer ?
#
loop_
_entity_poly.entity_id
_entity_poly.type
_entity_poly.pdbx_seq_one_letter_code
_entity_poly.pdbx_strand_id
1 'polypeptide(L)'
;MATQAENVAAIGPPSRDFGDPTPNAVGRKALVSHEGCVVHLESDSAPRLMWYGEDLLAVKFPPGTRVMYPNPTIPGLPDRNAAVRYALAHPEEMAPLQALLRPGMKVTIAIDDISLPLPKMCRPDVRQSVLAILLEMLAAKAIEDVHIIIATSFHRRMAEFEIRRAVGGKIFRAFYPHRLYHHDGEAPGGMVELGVTDHGERVRINRRAAESDLLIYVNINLVPMDGGSKSVGVGLCDYPTLRAHHTPQTILGCDSYFDHTRSEMNRSCDRIGKIVNQHLKVFHIETVLNNRMFDPRMAFFTKNEDRYNAFDAAMFHASKYGLSKLS
;
A
#
# COMPACT_ATOMS: atom_id res chain seq x y z
N MET A 1 27.16 47.78 -19.61
CA MET A 1 25.75 47.45 -19.92
C MET A 1 25.50 46.06 -19.37
N ALA A 2 24.89 45.97 -18.20
CA ALA A 2 24.59 44.71 -17.52
C ALA A 2 23.24 44.19 -18.04
N THR A 3 23.24 42.96 -18.56
CA THR A 3 22.05 42.26 -19.02
C THR A 3 21.20 41.83 -17.82
N GLN A 4 19.94 42.26 -17.80
CA GLN A 4 18.96 41.85 -16.79
C GLN A 4 18.69 40.35 -16.92
N ALA A 5 19.01 39.60 -15.87
CA ALA A 5 18.53 38.24 -15.68
C ALA A 5 17.05 38.33 -15.29
N GLU A 6 16.16 37.81 -16.12
CA GLU A 6 14.76 37.65 -15.78
C GLU A 6 14.63 36.69 -14.60
N ASN A 7 14.15 37.21 -13.47
CA ASN A 7 13.74 36.43 -12.32
C ASN A 7 12.56 35.55 -12.72
N VAL A 8 12.84 34.27 -13.02
CA VAL A 8 11.81 33.23 -13.03
C VAL A 8 11.35 33.08 -11.59
N ALA A 9 10.18 33.64 -11.28
CA ALA A 9 9.53 33.46 -10.01
C ALA A 9 9.41 31.96 -9.73
N ALA A 10 9.99 31.51 -8.63
CA ALA A 10 9.79 30.15 -8.14
C ALA A 10 8.30 29.95 -7.90
N ILE A 11 7.65 29.19 -8.77
CA ILE A 11 6.29 28.72 -8.55
C ILE A 11 6.38 27.76 -7.37
N GLY A 12 6.13 28.28 -6.17
CA GLY A 12 5.91 27.44 -4.99
C GLY A 12 4.77 26.47 -5.27
N PRO A 13 4.76 25.28 -4.64
CA PRO A 13 3.65 24.35 -4.81
C PRO A 13 2.34 25.06 -4.51
N PRO A 14 1.29 24.89 -5.33
CA PRO A 14 0.00 25.52 -5.07
C PRO A 14 -0.45 25.17 -3.65
N SER A 15 -0.90 26.17 -2.88
CA SER A 15 -1.45 25.95 -1.55
C SER A 15 -2.59 24.94 -1.65
N ARG A 16 -2.38 23.75 -1.07
CA ARG A 16 -3.26 22.60 -1.23
C ARG A 16 -4.38 22.64 -0.21
N ASP A 17 -5.33 23.54 -0.43
CA ASP A 17 -6.59 23.47 0.29
C ASP A 17 -7.45 22.40 -0.40
N PHE A 18 -7.34 21.16 0.07
CA PHE A 18 -8.28 20.13 -0.34
C PHE A 18 -9.61 20.48 0.32
N GLY A 19 -10.46 21.19 -0.43
CA GLY A 19 -11.76 21.62 0.07
C GLY A 19 -12.55 20.49 0.73
N ASP A 20 -13.47 20.88 1.62
CA ASP A 20 -14.11 19.99 2.59
C ASP A 20 -14.69 18.70 1.98
N PRO A 21 -14.69 17.58 2.74
CA PRO A 21 -15.39 16.37 2.32
C PRO A 21 -16.86 16.66 1.98
N THR A 22 -17.34 16.07 0.89
CA THR A 22 -18.72 16.27 0.40
C THR A 22 -19.49 14.95 0.32
N PRO A 23 -20.83 14.97 0.47
CA PRO A 23 -21.66 13.80 0.23
C PRO A 23 -21.45 13.27 -1.21
N ASN A 24 -21.44 11.95 -1.38
CA ASN A 24 -21.29 11.24 -2.66
C ASN A 24 -19.95 11.42 -3.41
N ALA A 25 -18.97 12.13 -2.84
CA ALA A 25 -17.62 12.15 -3.38
C ALA A 25 -16.90 10.81 -3.18
N VAL A 26 -15.79 10.63 -3.91
CA VAL A 26 -14.93 9.44 -3.85
C VAL A 26 -13.55 9.79 -3.33
N GLY A 27 -12.82 8.79 -2.81
CA GLY A 27 -11.48 8.97 -2.28
C GLY A 27 -11.44 9.94 -1.09
N ARG A 28 -10.39 10.77 -1.00
CA ARG A 28 -10.15 11.67 0.15
C ARG A 28 -11.21 12.75 0.40
N LYS A 29 -12.11 13.00 -0.57
CA LYS A 29 -13.20 13.98 -0.44
C LYS A 29 -14.51 13.34 -0.02
N ALA A 30 -14.58 12.01 0.14
CA ALA A 30 -15.81 11.34 0.53
C ALA A 30 -16.15 11.65 1.98
N LEU A 31 -17.34 12.21 2.22
CA LEU A 31 -17.90 12.29 3.57
C LEU A 31 -18.43 10.91 3.98
N VAL A 32 -17.87 10.34 5.04
CA VAL A 32 -18.26 9.02 5.57
C VAL A 32 -18.82 9.20 6.97
N SER A 33 -20.11 8.90 7.16
CA SER A 33 -20.70 8.91 8.49
C SER A 33 -20.22 7.71 9.30
N HIS A 34 -19.84 7.95 10.55
CA HIS A 34 -19.51 6.91 11.54
C HIS A 34 -20.72 6.48 12.37
N GLU A 35 -21.90 7.05 12.08
CA GLU A 35 -23.13 6.75 12.79
C GLU A 35 -23.50 5.27 12.64
N GLY A 36 -23.73 4.60 13.76
CA GLY A 36 -24.06 3.17 13.80
C GLY A 36 -22.87 2.22 13.56
N CYS A 37 -21.63 2.73 13.44
CA CYS A 37 -20.43 1.89 13.44
C CYS A 37 -20.09 1.36 14.84
N VAL A 38 -20.54 2.03 15.90
CA VAL A 38 -20.43 1.53 17.27
C VAL A 38 -21.83 1.25 17.79
N VAL A 39 -22.06 0.01 18.22
CA VAL A 39 -23.33 -0.41 18.82
C VAL A 39 -23.10 -1.10 20.15
N HIS A 40 -24.07 -0.98 21.05
CA HIS A 40 -24.13 -1.76 22.27
C HIS A 40 -25.21 -2.81 22.10
N LEU A 41 -24.87 -4.06 22.38
CA LEU A 41 -25.80 -5.18 22.20
C LEU A 41 -26.85 -5.19 23.30
N GLU A 42 -28.07 -5.50 22.94
CA GLU A 42 -29.19 -5.74 23.84
C GLU A 42 -29.44 -7.26 23.98
N SER A 43 -30.36 -7.64 24.88
CA SER A 43 -30.71 -9.05 25.11
C SER A 43 -31.26 -9.76 23.88
N ASP A 44 -31.89 -9.03 22.97
CA ASP A 44 -32.46 -9.53 21.72
C ASP A 44 -31.55 -9.39 20.50
N SER A 45 -30.40 -8.70 20.60
CA SER A 45 -29.46 -8.54 19.47
C SER A 45 -29.01 -9.89 18.90
N ALA A 46 -28.93 -10.03 17.58
CA ALA A 46 -28.55 -11.27 16.92
C ALA A 46 -27.15 -11.76 17.35
N PRO A 47 -26.83 -13.06 17.23
CA PRO A 47 -25.46 -13.53 17.34
C PRO A 47 -24.53 -12.80 16.37
N ARG A 48 -23.31 -12.47 16.79
CA ARG A 48 -22.29 -11.84 15.94
C ARG A 48 -21.50 -12.89 15.15
N LEU A 49 -21.18 -12.56 13.92
CA LEU A 49 -20.24 -13.30 13.09
C LEU A 49 -18.83 -13.08 13.63
N MET A 50 -18.12 -14.16 13.90
CA MET A 50 -16.71 -14.13 14.29
C MET A 50 -15.90 -14.99 13.34
N TRP A 51 -14.83 -14.42 12.76
CA TRP A 51 -13.86 -15.16 11.96
C TRP A 51 -13.05 -16.11 12.86
N TYR A 52 -12.96 -17.39 12.49
CA TYR A 52 -12.20 -18.40 13.23
C TYR A 52 -11.41 -19.28 12.26
N GLY A 53 -10.16 -18.91 12.01
CA GLY A 53 -9.34 -19.59 11.00
C GLY A 53 -10.00 -19.51 9.63
N GLU A 54 -10.34 -20.68 9.07
CA GLU A 54 -11.06 -20.81 7.79
C GLU A 54 -12.59 -20.97 7.97
N ASP A 55 -13.11 -20.86 9.20
CA ASP A 55 -14.54 -21.04 9.52
C ASP A 55 -15.18 -19.75 10.09
N LEU A 56 -16.51 -19.77 10.24
CA LEU A 56 -17.33 -18.70 10.76
C LEU A 56 -18.13 -19.15 11.98
N LEU A 57 -17.91 -18.47 13.10
CA LEU A 57 -18.70 -18.68 14.31
C LEU A 57 -19.90 -17.72 14.34
N ALA A 58 -20.97 -18.18 14.97
CA ALA A 58 -22.11 -17.35 15.34
C ALA A 58 -22.15 -17.28 16.86
N VAL A 59 -21.81 -16.14 17.44
CA VAL A 59 -21.58 -16.00 18.89
C VAL A 59 -22.58 -15.03 19.48
N LYS A 60 -23.42 -15.50 20.42
CA LYS A 60 -24.31 -14.64 21.21
C LYS A 60 -23.51 -14.04 22.36
N PHE A 61 -23.28 -12.74 22.31
CA PHE A 61 -22.60 -12.01 23.37
C PHE A 61 -23.59 -11.49 24.42
N PRO A 62 -23.14 -11.21 25.66
CA PRO A 62 -23.98 -10.60 26.69
C PRO A 62 -24.47 -9.20 26.31
N PRO A 63 -25.64 -8.77 26.84
CA PRO A 63 -26.09 -7.38 26.74
C PRO A 63 -25.04 -6.39 27.28
N GLY A 64 -25.02 -5.18 26.74
CA GLY A 64 -24.05 -4.13 27.04
C GLY A 64 -22.72 -4.27 26.29
N THR A 65 -22.45 -5.40 25.64
CA THR A 65 -21.22 -5.60 24.84
C THR A 65 -21.11 -4.53 23.76
N ARG A 66 -19.98 -3.82 23.72
CA ARG A 66 -19.68 -2.81 22.69
C ARG A 66 -19.07 -3.48 21.46
N VAL A 67 -19.71 -3.34 20.30
CA VAL A 67 -19.25 -3.86 19.01
C VAL A 67 -18.90 -2.71 18.07
N MET A 68 -17.77 -2.84 17.37
CA MET A 68 -17.27 -1.87 16.39
C MET A 68 -17.30 -2.48 14.99
N TYR A 69 -17.99 -1.82 14.07
CA TYR A 69 -18.08 -2.16 12.65
C TYR A 69 -17.20 -1.22 11.82
N PRO A 70 -16.73 -1.68 10.65
CA PRO A 70 -16.03 -0.80 9.72
C PRO A 70 -16.94 0.35 9.30
N ASN A 71 -16.33 1.45 8.86
CA ASN A 71 -17.06 2.54 8.24
C ASN A 71 -17.86 2.04 7.03
N PRO A 72 -18.95 2.73 6.63
CA PRO A 72 -19.64 2.45 5.38
C PRO A 72 -18.69 2.51 4.19
N THR A 73 -18.98 1.71 3.17
CA THR A 73 -18.20 1.72 1.93
C THR A 73 -18.50 2.93 1.07
N ILE A 74 -17.48 3.50 0.45
CA ILE A 74 -17.64 4.56 -0.55
C ILE A 74 -17.55 4.00 -1.98
N PRO A 75 -18.16 4.67 -2.99
CA PRO A 75 -17.97 4.29 -4.38
C PRO A 75 -16.48 4.31 -4.75
N GLY A 76 -16.06 3.32 -5.53
CA GLY A 76 -14.71 3.28 -6.08
C GLY A 76 -14.53 4.32 -7.20
N LEU A 77 -13.28 4.51 -7.62
CA LEU A 77 -12.95 5.34 -8.77
C LEU A 77 -13.61 4.77 -10.04
N PRO A 78 -14.35 5.59 -10.83
CA PRO A 78 -15.02 5.12 -12.05
C PRO A 78 -14.05 4.56 -13.09
N ASP A 79 -12.93 5.23 -13.29
CA ASP A 79 -11.81 4.78 -14.13
C ASP A 79 -10.51 4.81 -13.33
N ARG A 80 -10.10 3.63 -12.87
CA ARG A 80 -8.86 3.44 -12.13
C ARG A 80 -7.63 3.83 -12.95
N ASN A 81 -7.60 3.52 -14.24
CA ASN A 81 -6.42 3.77 -15.08
C ASN A 81 -6.26 5.26 -15.37
N ALA A 82 -7.36 5.97 -15.61
CA ALA A 82 -7.36 7.42 -15.73
C ALA A 82 -6.85 8.10 -14.44
N ALA A 83 -7.31 7.61 -13.27
CA ALA A 83 -6.84 8.12 -11.99
C ALA A 83 -5.34 7.89 -11.75
N VAL A 84 -4.81 6.72 -12.13
CA VAL A 84 -3.36 6.47 -12.07
C VAL A 84 -2.61 7.43 -12.99
N ARG A 85 -3.03 7.59 -14.25
CA ARG A 85 -2.38 8.54 -15.19
C ARG A 85 -2.42 9.97 -14.65
N TYR A 86 -3.54 10.39 -14.05
CA TYR A 86 -3.66 11.69 -13.41
C TYR A 86 -2.66 11.86 -12.26
N ALA A 87 -2.55 10.88 -11.35
CA ALA A 87 -1.62 10.94 -10.23
C ALA A 87 -0.15 11.03 -10.67
N LEU A 88 0.23 10.30 -11.73
CA LEU A 88 1.58 10.36 -12.30
C LEU A 88 1.91 11.72 -12.95
N ALA A 89 0.88 12.42 -13.46
CA ALA A 89 1.01 13.75 -14.05
C ALA A 89 0.95 14.89 -13.02
N HIS A 90 0.40 14.64 -11.83
CA HIS A 90 0.23 15.64 -10.77
C HIS A 90 0.72 15.10 -9.42
N PRO A 91 2.02 14.76 -9.29
CA PRO A 91 2.57 14.23 -8.05
C PRO A 91 2.64 15.31 -6.97
N GLU A 92 2.65 14.84 -5.73
CA GLU A 92 2.88 15.71 -4.60
C GLU A 92 4.39 15.92 -4.39
N GLU A 93 4.85 17.18 -4.33
CA GLU A 93 6.23 17.55 -3.91
C GLU A 93 7.35 17.05 -4.84
N MET A 94 7.00 16.65 -6.07
CA MET A 94 7.93 16.27 -7.12
C MET A 94 7.47 16.82 -8.47
N ALA A 95 8.35 16.86 -9.48
CA ALA A 95 7.94 17.12 -10.85
C ALA A 95 7.13 15.93 -11.42
N PRO A 96 6.19 16.17 -12.36
CA PRO A 96 5.46 15.10 -13.06
C PRO A 96 6.38 13.99 -13.55
N LEU A 97 5.96 12.72 -13.47
CA LEU A 97 6.83 11.58 -13.80
C LEU A 97 7.44 11.74 -15.20
N GLN A 98 6.63 12.16 -16.18
CA GLN A 98 7.06 12.37 -17.56
C GLN A 98 8.25 13.34 -17.71
N ALA A 99 8.37 14.34 -16.83
CA ALA A 99 9.46 15.31 -16.83
C ALA A 99 10.75 14.76 -16.22
N LEU A 100 10.67 13.68 -15.44
CA LEU A 100 11.83 13.00 -14.85
C LEU A 100 12.46 11.99 -15.82
N LEU A 101 11.71 11.52 -16.81
CA LEU A 101 12.13 10.45 -17.73
C LEU A 101 13.00 10.99 -18.87
N ARG A 102 14.19 10.39 -19.04
CA ARG A 102 15.09 10.61 -20.17
C ARG A 102 15.59 9.27 -20.73
N PRO A 103 15.90 9.17 -22.03
CA PRO A 103 16.50 7.96 -22.61
C PRO A 103 17.78 7.55 -21.88
N GLY A 104 18.03 6.24 -21.80
CA GLY A 104 19.25 5.68 -21.19
C GLY A 104 19.26 5.62 -19.65
N MET A 105 18.18 6.01 -18.98
CA MET A 105 18.08 5.87 -17.52
C MET A 105 18.06 4.41 -17.07
N LYS A 106 18.65 4.17 -15.89
CA LYS A 106 18.40 2.99 -15.07
C LYS A 106 17.20 3.25 -14.17
N VAL A 107 16.11 2.51 -14.39
CA VAL A 107 14.89 2.62 -13.59
C VAL A 107 14.65 1.34 -12.83
N THR A 108 14.35 1.47 -11.54
CA THR A 108 13.86 0.37 -10.71
C THR A 108 12.44 0.67 -10.26
N ILE A 109 11.54 -0.30 -10.42
CA ILE A 109 10.18 -0.25 -9.91
C ILE A 109 10.07 -1.26 -8.77
N ALA A 110 9.89 -0.79 -7.54
CA ALA A 110 9.58 -1.66 -6.42
C ALA A 110 8.07 -1.81 -6.25
N ILE A 111 7.62 -3.02 -5.92
CA ILE A 111 6.20 -3.34 -5.66
C ILE A 111 6.05 -4.14 -4.36
N ASP A 112 4.96 -3.92 -3.64
CA ASP A 112 4.63 -4.73 -2.47
C ASP A 112 4.40 -6.21 -2.84
N ASP A 113 4.69 -7.11 -1.90
CA ASP A 113 4.60 -8.56 -2.05
C ASP A 113 3.17 -9.10 -1.78
N ILE A 114 3.04 -10.42 -1.61
CA ILE A 114 1.75 -11.10 -1.41
C ILE A 114 1.07 -10.78 -0.07
N SER A 115 1.77 -10.15 0.89
CA SER A 115 1.18 -9.74 2.16
C SER A 115 0.09 -8.68 1.97
N LEU A 116 0.03 -8.02 0.80
CA LEU A 116 -0.97 -7.02 0.47
C LEU A 116 -1.62 -7.23 -0.92
N PRO A 117 -2.94 -6.99 -1.06
CA PRO A 117 -3.91 -6.82 0.03
C PRO A 117 -4.43 -8.18 0.56
N LEU A 118 -5.00 -8.14 1.76
CA LEU A 118 -5.74 -9.24 2.37
C LEU A 118 -7.19 -8.77 2.67
N PRO A 119 -8.23 -9.38 2.07
CA PRO A 119 -8.19 -10.50 1.13
C PRO A 119 -7.63 -10.11 -0.24
N LYS A 120 -7.31 -11.13 -1.05
CA LYS A 120 -6.81 -10.94 -2.42
C LYS A 120 -7.83 -10.15 -3.25
N MET A 121 -7.43 -9.01 -3.80
CA MET A 121 -8.30 -8.20 -4.64
C MET A 121 -8.72 -8.90 -5.94
N CYS A 122 -9.83 -8.45 -6.52
CA CYS A 122 -10.28 -8.84 -7.85
C CYS A 122 -9.26 -8.41 -8.91
N ARG A 123 -9.15 -9.19 -10.00
CA ARG A 123 -8.27 -8.84 -11.11
C ARG A 123 -8.91 -7.74 -11.98
N PRO A 124 -8.11 -6.83 -12.58
CA PRO A 124 -6.66 -6.73 -12.45
C PRO A 124 -6.26 -6.19 -11.07
N ASP A 125 -5.17 -6.72 -10.52
CA ASP A 125 -4.55 -6.19 -9.32
C ASP A 125 -4.11 -4.72 -9.55
N VAL A 126 -4.07 -3.91 -8.49
CA VAL A 126 -3.66 -2.50 -8.58
C VAL A 126 -2.21 -2.39 -9.05
N ARG A 127 -1.33 -3.30 -8.60
CA ARG A 127 0.07 -3.38 -9.05
C ARG A 127 0.14 -3.60 -10.55
N GLN A 128 -0.62 -4.57 -11.08
CA GLN A 128 -0.73 -4.79 -12.52
C GLN A 128 -1.16 -3.51 -13.27
N SER A 129 -2.12 -2.78 -12.73
CA SER A 129 -2.68 -1.59 -13.40
C SER A 129 -1.66 -0.45 -13.45
N VAL A 130 -0.99 -0.18 -12.33
CA VAL A 130 0.07 0.84 -12.24
C VAL A 130 1.26 0.44 -13.11
N LEU A 131 1.75 -0.80 -12.99
CA LEU A 131 2.88 -1.30 -13.78
C LEU A 131 2.61 -1.21 -15.28
N ALA A 132 1.42 -1.55 -15.74
CA ALA A 132 1.09 -1.45 -17.17
C ALA A 132 1.25 -0.02 -17.71
N ILE A 133 0.81 0.98 -16.94
CA ILE A 133 0.92 2.40 -17.29
C ILE A 133 2.38 2.87 -17.20
N LEU A 134 3.09 2.53 -16.13
CA LEU A 134 4.50 2.89 -15.96
C LEU A 134 5.36 2.33 -17.09
N LEU A 135 5.21 1.04 -17.41
CA LEU A 135 6.00 0.39 -18.46
C LEU A 135 5.70 0.98 -19.84
N GLU A 136 4.46 1.38 -20.12
CA GLU A 136 4.10 2.11 -21.34
C GLU A 136 4.83 3.47 -21.41
N MET A 137 4.82 4.25 -20.32
CA MET A 137 5.50 5.55 -20.26
C MET A 137 7.02 5.44 -20.42
N LEU A 138 7.63 4.45 -19.76
CA LEU A 138 9.06 4.18 -19.84
C LEU A 138 9.47 3.77 -21.27
N ALA A 139 8.69 2.87 -21.90
CA ALA A 139 8.93 2.46 -23.28
C ALA A 139 8.79 3.63 -24.27
N ALA A 140 7.80 4.51 -24.08
CA ALA A 140 7.63 5.70 -24.92
C ALA A 140 8.80 6.70 -24.83
N LYS A 141 9.66 6.57 -23.81
CA LYS A 141 10.89 7.35 -23.62
C LYS A 141 12.16 6.58 -23.99
N ALA A 142 12.04 5.41 -24.61
CA ALA A 142 13.15 4.52 -24.94
C ALA A 142 14.04 4.18 -23.72
N ILE A 143 13.41 3.97 -22.56
CA ILE A 143 14.09 3.50 -21.35
C ILE A 143 14.05 1.97 -21.35
N GLU A 144 15.21 1.33 -21.53
CA GLU A 144 15.32 -0.12 -21.67
C GLU A 144 15.85 -0.83 -20.41
N ASP A 145 16.60 -0.12 -19.56
CA ASP A 145 17.13 -0.66 -18.30
C ASP A 145 16.09 -0.49 -17.17
N VAL A 146 15.06 -1.33 -17.22
CA VAL A 146 13.96 -1.37 -16.24
C VAL A 146 13.99 -2.70 -15.50
N HIS A 147 14.09 -2.64 -14.17
CA HIS A 147 13.97 -3.77 -13.26
C HIS A 147 12.76 -3.58 -12.35
N ILE A 148 12.04 -4.67 -12.06
CA ILE A 148 10.94 -4.72 -11.10
C ILE A 148 11.38 -5.58 -9.91
N ILE A 149 11.31 -5.02 -8.70
CA ILE A 149 11.70 -5.72 -7.47
C ILE A 149 10.47 -5.89 -6.59
N ILE A 150 10.16 -7.13 -6.22
CA ILE A 150 9.16 -7.44 -5.22
C ILE A 150 9.78 -7.17 -3.84
N ALA A 151 9.28 -6.15 -3.15
CA ALA A 151 9.77 -5.68 -1.87
C ALA A 151 9.31 -6.60 -0.74
N THR A 152 9.99 -7.73 -0.59
CA THR A 152 9.66 -8.74 0.43
C THR A 152 10.19 -8.38 1.81
N SER A 153 11.16 -7.46 1.92
CA SER A 153 11.99 -7.39 3.13
C SER A 153 12.49 -8.81 3.48
N PHE A 154 12.08 -9.36 4.63
CA PHE A 154 12.36 -10.73 5.08
C PHE A 154 11.15 -11.69 5.03
N HIS A 155 10.11 -11.35 4.28
CA HIS A 155 9.03 -12.29 3.98
C HIS A 155 9.50 -13.42 3.06
N ARG A 156 8.74 -14.53 3.04
CA ARG A 156 8.98 -15.61 2.07
C ARG A 156 8.89 -15.09 0.64
N ARG A 157 9.64 -15.73 -0.26
CA ARG A 157 9.48 -15.49 -1.70
C ARG A 157 8.08 -15.90 -2.16
N MET A 158 7.54 -15.14 -3.10
CA MET A 158 6.28 -15.44 -3.76
C MET A 158 6.48 -16.60 -4.74
N ALA A 159 5.50 -17.50 -4.80
CA ALA A 159 5.45 -18.52 -5.84
C ALA A 159 5.09 -17.87 -7.19
N GLU A 160 5.48 -18.50 -8.30
CA GLU A 160 5.29 -17.94 -9.64
C GLU A 160 3.82 -17.56 -9.94
N PHE A 161 2.87 -18.38 -9.49
CA PHE A 161 1.45 -18.12 -9.69
C PHE A 161 0.97 -16.89 -8.90
N GLU A 162 1.58 -16.59 -7.76
CA GLU A 162 1.28 -15.41 -6.94
C GLU A 162 1.82 -14.15 -7.64
N ILE A 163 3.04 -14.20 -8.16
CA ILE A 163 3.65 -13.10 -8.92
C ILE A 163 2.79 -12.83 -10.17
N ARG A 164 2.47 -13.87 -10.95
CA ARG A 164 1.64 -13.77 -12.16
C ARG A 164 0.22 -13.25 -11.84
N ARG A 165 -0.30 -13.52 -10.64
CA ARG A 165 -1.58 -12.95 -10.18
C ARG A 165 -1.44 -11.44 -9.92
N ALA A 166 -0.40 -11.03 -9.20
CA ALA A 166 -0.15 -9.64 -8.82
C ALA A 166 0.19 -8.73 -10.02
N VAL A 167 1.05 -9.18 -10.94
CA VAL A 167 1.54 -8.31 -12.03
C VAL A 167 0.83 -8.50 -13.36
N GLY A 168 0.03 -9.57 -13.52
CA GLY A 168 -0.56 -9.89 -14.83
C GLY A 168 0.31 -10.78 -15.70
N GLY A 169 -0.32 -11.60 -16.54
CA GLY A 169 0.39 -12.56 -17.40
C GLY A 169 1.33 -11.92 -18.41
N LYS A 170 1.00 -10.73 -18.94
CA LYS A 170 1.83 -10.02 -19.92
C LYS A 170 3.14 -9.54 -19.29
N ILE A 171 3.07 -8.85 -18.15
CA ILE A 171 4.24 -8.33 -17.43
C ILE A 171 5.08 -9.49 -16.90
N PHE A 172 4.44 -10.51 -16.32
CA PHE A 172 5.12 -11.70 -15.83
C PHE A 172 5.99 -12.34 -16.92
N ARG A 173 5.44 -12.62 -18.11
CA ARG A 173 6.20 -13.24 -19.21
C ARG A 173 7.35 -12.38 -19.74
N ALA A 174 7.22 -11.05 -19.67
CA ALA A 174 8.21 -10.14 -20.22
C ALA A 174 9.40 -9.89 -19.27
N PHE A 175 9.18 -9.95 -17.95
CA PHE A 175 10.19 -9.56 -16.96
C PHE A 175 10.64 -10.72 -16.06
N TYR A 176 9.78 -11.68 -15.72
CA TYR A 176 10.16 -12.77 -14.81
C TYR A 176 10.99 -13.85 -15.53
N PRO A 177 12.06 -14.40 -14.92
CA PRO A 177 12.60 -14.09 -13.59
C PRO A 177 13.74 -13.05 -13.59
N HIS A 178 14.21 -12.59 -14.76
CA HIS A 178 15.49 -11.87 -14.86
C HIS A 178 15.40 -10.37 -14.55
N ARG A 179 14.25 -9.75 -14.81
CA ARG A 179 13.97 -8.33 -14.56
C ARG A 179 12.72 -8.12 -13.70
N LEU A 180 12.12 -9.19 -13.19
CA LEU A 180 11.11 -9.20 -12.13
C LEU A 180 11.51 -10.29 -11.13
N TYR A 181 11.95 -9.89 -9.95
CA TYR A 181 12.49 -10.79 -8.93
C TYR A 181 12.27 -10.24 -7.52
N HIS A 182 12.54 -11.07 -6.51
CA HIS A 182 12.40 -10.68 -5.11
C HIS A 182 13.60 -9.89 -4.62
N HIS A 183 13.35 -8.95 -3.72
CA HIS A 183 14.39 -8.40 -2.88
C HIS A 183 15.06 -9.53 -2.07
N ASP A 184 16.36 -9.40 -1.87
CA ASP A 184 17.16 -10.30 -1.04
C ASP A 184 18.13 -9.45 -0.22
N GLY A 185 17.78 -9.22 1.05
CA GLY A 185 18.56 -8.40 1.98
C GLY A 185 19.85 -9.07 2.46
N GLU A 186 20.04 -10.36 2.15
CA GLU A 186 21.22 -11.15 2.57
C GLU A 186 22.13 -11.51 1.39
N ALA A 187 21.74 -11.15 0.16
CA ALA A 187 22.53 -11.42 -1.04
C ALA A 187 23.95 -10.84 -0.89
N PRO A 188 25.02 -11.63 -1.13
CA PRO A 188 26.39 -11.15 -1.11
C PRO A 188 26.61 -10.02 -2.11
N GLY A 189 26.99 -8.84 -1.65
CA GLY A 189 27.05 -7.65 -2.50
C GLY A 189 25.68 -7.22 -3.03
N GLY A 190 24.57 -7.60 -2.40
CA GLY A 190 23.23 -7.20 -2.82
C GLY A 190 22.84 -5.80 -2.37
N MET A 191 23.66 -5.15 -1.53
CA MET A 191 23.28 -3.96 -0.76
C MET A 191 24.32 -2.85 -0.88
N VAL A 192 23.85 -1.61 -0.77
CA VAL A 192 24.65 -0.37 -0.73
C VAL A 192 24.33 0.38 0.56
N GLU A 193 25.36 0.85 1.26
CA GLU A 193 25.20 1.72 2.42
C GLU A 193 25.07 3.17 1.98
N LEU A 194 23.97 3.81 2.38
CA LEU A 194 23.68 5.21 2.10
C LEU A 194 24.10 6.11 3.28
N GLY A 195 24.18 5.56 4.49
CA GLY A 195 24.63 6.31 5.66
C GLY A 195 24.14 5.71 6.97
N VAL A 196 24.18 6.53 8.01
CA VAL A 196 23.73 6.21 9.36
C VAL A 196 22.92 7.39 9.88
N THR A 197 21.78 7.14 10.51
CA THR A 197 20.98 8.20 11.13
C THR A 197 21.65 8.72 12.42
N ASP A 198 21.20 9.88 12.92
CA ASP A 198 21.68 10.42 14.20
C ASP A 198 21.38 9.51 15.40
N HIS A 199 20.51 8.51 15.24
CA HIS A 199 20.18 7.49 16.23
C HIS A 199 21.02 6.21 16.09
N GLY A 200 22.02 6.20 15.21
CA GLY A 200 22.89 5.05 14.96
C GLY A 200 22.26 3.97 14.08
N GLU A 201 21.19 4.29 13.36
CA GLU A 201 20.47 3.35 12.51
C GLU A 201 21.18 3.29 11.15
N ARG A 202 21.72 2.12 10.80
CA ARG A 202 22.37 1.94 9.49
C ARG A 202 21.31 1.95 8.40
N VAL A 203 21.59 2.66 7.31
CA VAL A 203 20.69 2.76 6.15
C VAL A 203 21.35 2.10 4.97
N ARG A 204 20.95 0.86 4.69
CA ARG A 204 21.40 0.07 3.55
C ARG A 204 20.21 -0.43 2.76
N ILE A 205 20.24 -0.24 1.44
CA ILE A 205 19.16 -0.69 0.56
C ILE A 205 19.70 -1.52 -0.60
N ASN A 206 18.77 -2.19 -1.30
CA ASN A 206 19.05 -3.00 -2.47
C ASN A 206 19.92 -2.24 -3.49
N ARG A 207 21.03 -2.86 -3.91
CA ARG A 207 22.01 -2.24 -4.81
C ARG A 207 21.39 -1.76 -6.11
N ARG A 208 20.52 -2.57 -6.73
CA ARG A 208 19.86 -2.17 -7.98
C ARG A 208 19.02 -0.91 -7.78
N ALA A 209 18.32 -0.78 -6.65
CA ALA A 209 17.58 0.42 -6.30
C ALA A 209 18.50 1.63 -6.02
N ALA A 210 19.58 1.42 -5.25
CA ALA A 210 20.55 2.46 -4.90
C ALA A 210 21.35 3.02 -6.08
N GLU A 211 21.54 2.22 -7.14
CA GLU A 211 22.31 2.61 -8.33
C GLU A 211 21.41 3.06 -9.49
N SER A 212 20.11 3.19 -9.27
CA SER A 212 19.16 3.64 -10.30
C SER A 212 19.12 5.17 -10.38
N ASP A 213 18.93 5.69 -11.60
CA ASP A 213 18.66 7.12 -11.83
C ASP A 213 17.29 7.55 -11.25
N LEU A 214 16.36 6.60 -11.18
CA LEU A 214 15.03 6.77 -10.61
C LEU A 214 14.54 5.46 -9.98
N LEU A 215 14.19 5.53 -8.69
CA LEU A 215 13.43 4.50 -8.00
C LEU A 215 11.96 4.89 -8.00
N ILE A 216 11.09 4.03 -8.54
CA ILE A 216 9.64 4.19 -8.45
C ILE A 216 9.14 3.14 -7.45
N TYR A 217 8.39 3.55 -6.43
CA TYR A 217 7.79 2.60 -5.48
C TYR A 217 6.27 2.59 -5.64
N VAL A 218 5.71 1.43 -6.00
CA VAL A 218 4.27 1.23 -6.12
C VAL A 218 3.81 0.41 -4.92
N ASN A 219 3.14 1.07 -3.98
CA ASN A 219 2.66 0.40 -2.79
C ASN A 219 1.14 0.11 -2.84
N ILE A 220 0.65 -0.55 -1.80
CA ILE A 220 -0.74 -0.74 -1.46
C ILE A 220 -0.95 -0.31 0.00
N ASN A 221 -1.58 0.84 0.21
CA ASN A 221 -2.03 1.28 1.53
C ASN A 221 -3.31 0.55 1.91
N LEU A 222 -3.17 -0.56 2.64
CA LEU A 222 -4.30 -1.28 3.24
C LEU A 222 -4.57 -0.78 4.66
N VAL A 223 -3.51 -0.47 5.42
CA VAL A 223 -3.60 0.14 6.76
C VAL A 223 -2.74 1.41 6.83
N PRO A 224 -2.98 2.33 7.79
CA PRO A 224 -2.25 3.61 7.86
C PRO A 224 -0.74 3.53 8.04
N MET A 225 -0.20 2.36 8.43
CA MET A 225 1.25 2.15 8.55
C MET A 225 1.91 1.79 7.21
N ASP A 226 1.15 1.38 6.21
CA ASP A 226 1.71 1.05 4.90
C ASP A 226 2.17 2.32 4.16
N GLY A 227 3.05 2.14 3.18
CA GLY A 227 3.50 3.22 2.31
C GLY A 227 4.51 4.19 2.92
N GLY A 228 4.70 5.31 2.22
CA GLY A 228 5.56 6.40 2.67
C GLY A 228 6.99 5.96 2.97
N SER A 229 7.54 6.43 4.09
CA SER A 229 8.92 6.18 4.50
C SER A 229 9.21 4.70 4.79
N LYS A 230 8.19 3.91 5.17
CA LYS A 230 8.31 2.46 5.38
C LYS A 230 8.66 1.73 4.10
N SER A 231 8.10 2.12 2.95
CA SER A 231 8.22 1.41 1.68
C SER A 231 9.66 1.03 1.31
N VAL A 232 10.52 2.02 1.06
CA VAL A 232 11.92 1.75 0.69
C VAL A 232 12.74 1.30 1.89
N GLY A 233 12.60 2.00 3.02
CA GLY A 233 13.40 1.79 4.23
C GLY A 233 13.21 0.43 4.90
N VAL A 234 12.10 -0.25 4.62
CA VAL A 234 11.79 -1.59 5.15
C VAL A 234 11.76 -2.63 4.03
N GLY A 235 11.05 -2.35 2.94
CA GLY A 235 10.79 -3.31 1.87
C GLY A 235 12.00 -3.70 1.03
N LEU A 236 13.02 -2.83 0.97
CA LEU A 236 14.25 -3.02 0.18
C LEU A 236 15.53 -2.99 1.01
N CYS A 237 15.42 -3.16 2.33
CA CYS A 237 16.55 -3.05 3.25
C CYS A 237 17.09 -4.41 3.71
N ASP A 238 18.30 -4.41 4.27
CA ASP A 238 18.91 -5.61 4.87
C ASP A 238 18.59 -5.73 6.36
N TYR A 239 19.04 -6.83 6.97
CA TYR A 239 18.83 -7.08 8.39
C TYR A 239 19.40 -5.97 9.30
N PRO A 240 20.64 -5.45 9.10
CA PRO A 240 21.16 -4.31 9.85
C PRO A 240 20.25 -3.06 9.84
N THR A 241 19.62 -2.74 8.71
CA THR A 241 18.68 -1.63 8.62
C THR A 241 17.35 -1.99 9.28
N LEU A 242 16.79 -3.16 8.96
CA LEU A 242 15.50 -3.62 9.45
C LEU A 242 15.44 -3.72 10.99
N ARG A 243 16.51 -4.24 11.59
CA ARG A 243 16.61 -4.45 13.04
C ARG A 243 16.65 -3.15 13.84
N ALA A 244 16.88 -2.00 13.19
CA ALA A 244 16.91 -0.70 13.87
C ALA A 244 15.55 -0.37 14.49
N HIS A 245 14.47 -0.77 13.82
CA HIS A 245 13.10 -0.49 14.23
C HIS A 245 12.32 -1.74 14.66
N HIS A 246 12.81 -2.95 14.34
CA HIS A 246 12.23 -4.21 14.81
C HIS A 246 12.83 -4.66 16.16
N THR A 247 12.83 -3.78 17.16
CA THR A 247 13.34 -4.07 18.51
C THR A 247 12.22 -4.07 19.55
N PRO A 248 12.35 -4.82 20.66
CA PRO A 248 11.41 -4.74 21.78
C PRO A 248 11.23 -3.30 22.29
N GLN A 249 12.30 -2.50 22.30
CA GLN A 249 12.26 -1.10 22.74
C GLN A 249 11.42 -0.24 21.79
N THR A 250 11.56 -0.41 20.48
CA THR A 250 10.73 0.30 19.50
C THR A 250 9.26 -0.08 19.64
N ILE A 251 8.98 -1.37 19.85
CA ILE A 251 7.62 -1.89 20.11
C ILE A 251 7.02 -1.24 21.37
N LEU A 252 7.76 -1.22 22.48
CA LEU A 252 7.32 -0.57 23.72
C LEU A 252 7.16 0.94 23.58
N GLY A 253 7.92 1.57 22.66
CA GLY A 253 7.80 2.98 22.31
C GLY A 253 6.64 3.30 21.35
N CYS A 254 5.92 2.29 20.86
CA CYS A 254 4.72 2.47 20.05
C CYS A 254 3.48 2.37 20.93
N ASP A 255 2.79 3.49 21.10
CA ASP A 255 1.46 3.53 21.71
C ASP A 255 0.39 3.15 20.69
N SER A 256 0.62 3.49 19.42
CA SER A 256 -0.09 2.92 18.28
C SER A 256 0.87 2.68 17.13
N TYR A 257 0.66 1.57 16.43
CA TYR A 257 1.34 1.23 15.18
C TYR A 257 0.78 1.98 13.97
N PHE A 258 -0.48 2.39 14.04
CA PHE A 258 -1.22 2.97 12.92
C PHE A 258 -1.34 4.48 13.01
N ASP A 259 -0.86 5.09 14.08
CA ASP A 259 -0.78 6.54 14.23
C ASP A 259 0.68 6.97 14.15
N HIS A 260 1.05 7.59 13.03
CA HIS A 260 2.41 8.06 12.76
C HIS A 260 2.97 8.98 13.86
N THR A 261 2.12 9.75 14.56
CA THR A 261 2.56 10.65 15.64
C THR A 261 2.91 9.90 16.93
N ARG A 262 2.37 8.70 17.12
CA ARG A 262 2.46 7.87 18.33
C ARG A 262 3.20 6.55 18.11
N SER A 263 3.92 6.44 16.99
CA SER A 263 4.65 5.23 16.59
C SER A 263 6.16 5.49 16.51
N GLU A 264 6.95 4.93 17.43
CA GLU A 264 8.42 4.99 17.32
C GLU A 264 8.93 4.23 16.08
N MET A 265 8.22 3.17 15.67
CA MET A 265 8.50 2.47 14.41
C MET A 265 8.40 3.42 13.22
N ASN A 266 7.33 4.23 13.14
CA ASN A 266 7.17 5.21 12.08
C ASN A 266 8.27 6.28 12.10
N ARG A 267 8.61 6.81 13.29
CA ARG A 267 9.71 7.78 13.42
C ARG A 267 11.05 7.23 12.95
N SER A 268 11.36 5.97 13.25
CA SER A 268 12.56 5.31 12.71
C SER A 268 12.49 5.19 11.19
N CYS A 269 11.36 4.75 10.64
CA CYS A 269 11.17 4.70 9.18
C CYS A 269 11.36 6.09 8.54
N ASP A 270 10.87 7.16 9.15
CA ASP A 270 11.05 8.53 8.67
C ASP A 270 12.52 8.98 8.69
N ARG A 271 13.27 8.66 9.75
CA ARG A 271 14.71 8.95 9.82
C ARG A 271 15.48 8.22 8.72
N ILE A 272 15.18 6.93 8.53
CA ILE A 272 15.78 6.11 7.47
C ILE A 272 15.39 6.66 6.09
N GLY A 273 14.11 6.96 5.88
CA GLY A 273 13.58 7.52 4.64
C GLY A 273 14.20 8.87 4.27
N LYS A 274 14.51 9.71 5.27
CA LYS A 274 15.24 10.97 5.06
C LYS A 274 16.63 10.73 4.47
N ILE A 275 17.39 9.76 4.99
CA ILE A 275 18.71 9.39 4.44
C ILE A 275 18.58 8.82 3.02
N VAL A 276 17.57 7.98 2.77
CA VAL A 276 17.27 7.46 1.42
C VAL A 276 17.05 8.62 0.44
N ASN A 277 16.19 9.57 0.78
CA ASN A 277 15.81 10.70 -0.09
C ASN A 277 16.94 11.71 -0.32
N GLN A 278 17.99 11.72 0.51
CA GLN A 278 19.19 12.52 0.26
C GLN A 278 20.06 11.93 -0.87
N HIS A 279 19.99 10.62 -1.09
CA HIS A 279 20.85 9.92 -2.05
C HIS A 279 20.11 9.52 -3.33
N LEU A 280 18.79 9.38 -3.25
CA LEU A 280 17.98 8.81 -4.31
C LEU A 280 16.77 9.66 -4.62
N LYS A 281 16.44 9.72 -5.91
CA LYS A 281 15.14 10.21 -6.34
C LYS A 281 14.14 9.06 -6.28
N VAL A 282 13.28 9.09 -5.27
CA VAL A 282 12.21 8.10 -5.10
C VAL A 282 10.87 8.72 -5.50
N PHE A 283 10.24 8.18 -6.56
CA PHE A 283 8.89 8.53 -6.97
C PHE A 283 7.91 7.55 -6.32
N HIS A 284 7.27 7.99 -5.24
CA HIS A 284 6.27 7.19 -4.53
C HIS A 284 4.92 7.23 -5.25
N ILE A 285 4.31 6.06 -5.45
CA ILE A 285 2.95 5.90 -5.96
C ILE A 285 2.14 5.20 -4.88
N GLU A 286 1.39 6.03 -4.16
CA GLU A 286 0.64 5.62 -2.99
C GLU A 286 -0.79 5.20 -3.37
N THR A 287 -1.12 3.91 -3.33
CA THR A 287 -2.47 3.43 -3.69
C THR A 287 -3.31 3.14 -2.46
N VAL A 288 -4.52 3.70 -2.36
CA VAL A 288 -5.43 3.47 -1.22
C VAL A 288 -6.58 2.57 -1.66
N LEU A 289 -6.87 1.55 -0.86
CA LEU A 289 -7.97 0.62 -1.12
C LEU A 289 -9.24 1.07 -0.40
N ASN A 290 -10.39 0.83 -1.03
CA ASN A 290 -11.66 1.01 -0.33
C ASN A 290 -11.91 -0.17 0.63
N ASN A 291 -12.72 0.07 1.65
CA ASN A 291 -13.21 -0.92 2.60
C ASN A 291 -14.32 -1.82 2.01
N ARG A 292 -14.59 -1.77 0.70
CA ARG A 292 -15.48 -2.72 0.00
C ARG A 292 -14.72 -3.99 -0.33
N MET A 293 -14.32 -4.72 0.71
CA MET A 293 -13.39 -5.85 0.63
C MET A 293 -14.01 -7.12 0.02
N PHE A 294 -15.34 -7.25 0.09
CA PHE A 294 -16.06 -8.44 -0.34
C PHE A 294 -16.93 -8.18 -1.58
N ASP A 295 -17.17 -9.25 -2.35
CA ASP A 295 -18.17 -9.26 -3.42
C ASP A 295 -19.55 -8.82 -2.84
N PRO A 296 -20.40 -8.12 -3.60
CA PRO A 296 -21.71 -7.69 -3.11
C PRO A 296 -22.58 -8.82 -2.55
N ARG A 297 -22.43 -10.04 -3.06
CA ARG A 297 -23.13 -11.24 -2.55
C ARG A 297 -22.61 -11.71 -1.18
N MET A 298 -21.45 -11.20 -0.77
CA MET A 298 -20.77 -11.46 0.49
C MET A 298 -20.76 -10.22 1.40
N ALA A 299 -21.64 -9.23 1.13
CA ALA A 299 -21.72 -8.01 1.92
C ALA A 299 -22.12 -8.25 3.40
N PHE A 300 -22.70 -9.40 3.72
CA PHE A 300 -23.04 -9.77 5.10
C PHE A 300 -21.79 -9.77 6.01
N PHE A 301 -20.59 -10.05 5.51
CA PHE A 301 -19.36 -10.06 6.32
C PHE A 301 -19.01 -8.74 7.02
N THR A 302 -19.52 -7.62 6.52
CA THR A 302 -19.23 -6.28 7.07
C THR A 302 -20.47 -5.57 7.57
N LYS A 303 -21.63 -6.22 7.52
CA LYS A 303 -22.91 -5.65 7.92
C LYS A 303 -23.22 -6.02 9.36
N ASN A 304 -23.82 -5.09 10.10
CA ASN A 304 -24.40 -5.39 11.40
C ASN A 304 -25.50 -6.48 11.25
N GLU A 305 -25.35 -7.56 12.01
CA GLU A 305 -26.17 -8.77 11.96
C GLU A 305 -27.62 -8.52 12.38
N ASP A 306 -27.89 -7.50 13.21
CA ASP A 306 -29.25 -7.07 13.54
C ASP A 306 -29.99 -6.51 12.32
N ARG A 307 -29.25 -6.14 11.27
CA ARG A 307 -29.77 -5.57 10.03
C ARG A 307 -29.74 -6.57 8.87
N TYR A 308 -29.43 -7.83 9.12
CA TYR A 308 -29.48 -8.85 8.07
C TYR A 308 -30.89 -8.95 7.49
N ASN A 309 -30.98 -8.87 6.16
CA ASN A 309 -32.20 -9.28 5.49
C ASN A 309 -32.19 -10.80 5.26
N ALA A 310 -33.26 -11.34 4.67
CA ALA A 310 -33.37 -12.77 4.40
C ALA A 310 -32.22 -13.31 3.50
N PHE A 311 -31.74 -12.50 2.56
CA PHE A 311 -30.63 -12.86 1.68
C PHE A 311 -29.29 -12.90 2.45
N ASP A 312 -29.00 -11.89 3.26
CA ASP A 312 -27.79 -11.84 4.10
C ASP A 312 -27.72 -13.06 5.03
N ALA A 313 -28.84 -13.37 5.71
CA ALA A 313 -28.93 -14.52 6.60
C ALA A 313 -28.73 -15.84 5.85
N ALA A 314 -29.37 -16.02 4.69
CA ALA A 314 -29.20 -17.21 3.87
C ALA A 314 -27.75 -17.39 3.41
N MET A 315 -27.10 -16.32 2.94
CA MET A 315 -25.71 -16.35 2.50
C MET A 315 -24.73 -16.63 3.65
N PHE A 316 -24.99 -16.08 4.84
CA PHE A 316 -24.22 -16.40 6.05
C PHE A 316 -24.31 -17.89 6.40
N HIS A 317 -25.52 -18.44 6.50
CA HIS A 317 -25.73 -19.85 6.84
C HIS A 317 -25.15 -20.79 5.79
N ALA A 318 -25.32 -20.48 4.50
CA ALA A 318 -24.74 -21.27 3.41
C ALA A 318 -23.21 -21.24 3.44
N SER A 319 -22.61 -20.07 3.71
CA SER A 319 -21.15 -19.91 3.80
C SER A 319 -20.60 -20.68 4.99
N LYS A 320 -21.20 -20.51 6.18
CA LYS A 320 -20.82 -21.27 7.39
C LYS A 320 -20.94 -22.79 7.18
N TYR A 321 -22.04 -23.25 6.60
CA TYR A 321 -22.22 -24.68 6.30
C TYR A 321 -21.16 -25.18 5.32
N GLY A 322 -20.90 -24.44 4.24
CA GLY A 322 -19.90 -24.79 3.24
C GLY A 322 -18.49 -24.92 3.84
N LEU A 323 -18.10 -23.97 4.68
CA LEU A 323 -16.82 -23.99 5.38
C LEU A 323 -16.71 -25.16 6.35
N SER A 324 -17.79 -25.50 7.09
CA SER A 324 -17.83 -26.68 7.97
C SER A 324 -17.72 -28.04 7.25
N LYS A 325 -17.74 -28.05 5.91
CA LYS A 325 -17.53 -29.25 5.09
C LYS A 325 -16.13 -29.33 4.48
N LEU A 326 -15.34 -28.26 4.58
CA LEU A 326 -13.96 -28.20 4.11
C LEU A 326 -12.96 -28.55 5.23
N SER A 327 -13.38 -28.40 6.49
CA SER A 327 -12.64 -28.78 7.70
C SER A 327 -12.72 -30.27 8.03
#